data_AF-T1AIS6-F1
#
_entry.id   AF-T1AIS6-F1
#
_cell.length_a   1.000
_cell.length_b   1.000
_cell.length_c   1.000
_cell.angle_alpha   90.00
_cell.angle_beta   90.00
_cell.angle_gamma   90.00
#
_symmetry.space_group_name_H-M   'P 1'
#
loop_
_entity.id
_entity.type
_entity.pdbx_description
1 polymer ?
#
loop_
_entity_poly.entity_id
_entity_poly.type
_entity_poly.pdbx_seq_one_letter_code
_entity_poly.pdbx_strand_id
1 'polypeptide(L)'
;MEGVLAAAHDCLRRDESFAFATIVEIRRHDLANGTALGAKLLVTLDGPPIGSLGSVSLDTAVERELRKALATSQRATWRCGADGESEGDELTLFVDVFPRRPRMIIFGAVDFT
;
A
#
# COMPACT_ATOMS: atom_id res chain seq x y z
N MET A 1 2.37 0.11 -15.49
CA MET A 1 1.17 0.02 -14.64
C MET A 1 0.61 -1.42 -14.54
N GLU A 2 0.87 -2.29 -15.52
CA GLU A 2 0.33 -3.66 -15.58
C GLU A 2 0.86 -4.62 -14.48
N GLY A 3 2.08 -4.41 -13.98
CA GLY A 3 2.71 -5.29 -12.99
C GLY A 3 2.13 -5.22 -11.57
N VAL A 4 1.63 -4.05 -11.12
CA VAL A 4 1.13 -3.88 -9.75
C VAL A 4 -0.21 -4.59 -9.56
N LEU A 5 -1.11 -4.49 -10.55
CA LEU A 5 -2.41 -5.17 -10.51
C LEU A 5 -2.24 -6.69 -10.63
N ALA A 6 -1.31 -7.16 -11.47
CA ALA A 6 -0.96 -8.57 -11.54
C ALA A 6 -0.41 -9.09 -10.20
N ALA A 7 0.51 -8.34 -9.57
CA ALA A 7 1.03 -8.68 -8.24
C ALA A 7 -0.09 -8.71 -7.18
N ALA A 8 -1.00 -7.74 -7.17
CA ALA A 8 -2.14 -7.73 -6.27
C ALA A 8 -3.04 -8.97 -6.48
N HIS A 9 -3.30 -9.32 -7.74
CA HIS A 9 -4.05 -10.53 -8.08
C HIS A 9 -3.36 -11.80 -7.58
N ASP A 10 -2.04 -11.88 -7.71
CA ASP A 10 -1.26 -13.02 -7.22
C ASP A 10 -1.26 -13.10 -5.68
N CYS A 11 -1.14 -11.97 -4.97
CA CYS A 11 -1.27 -11.93 -3.51
C CYS A 11 -2.67 -12.39 -3.07
N LEU A 12 -3.73 -11.94 -3.74
CA LEU A 12 -5.10 -12.38 -3.47
C LEU A 12 -5.27 -13.89 -3.68
N ARG A 13 -4.65 -14.46 -4.72
CA ARG A 13 -4.67 -15.91 -4.97
C ARG A 13 -3.92 -16.70 -3.90
N ARG A 14 -2.88 -16.13 -3.32
CA ARG A 14 -2.03 -16.76 -2.30
C ARG A 14 -2.53 -16.56 -0.87
N ASP A 15 -3.65 -15.84 -0.68
CA ASP A 15 -4.14 -15.42 0.65
C ASP A 15 -3.05 -14.67 1.45
N GLU A 16 -2.22 -13.90 0.74
CA GLU A 16 -1.16 -13.08 1.31
C GLU A 16 -1.68 -11.67 1.58
N SER A 17 -1.39 -11.14 2.77
CA SER A 17 -1.76 -9.76 3.11
C SER A 17 -0.89 -8.77 2.34
N PHE A 18 -1.50 -7.77 1.73
CA PHE A 18 -0.80 -6.69 1.04
C PHE A 18 -1.52 -5.35 1.21
N ALA A 19 -0.80 -4.27 0.95
CA ALA A 19 -1.35 -2.92 0.88
C ALA A 19 -0.82 -2.23 -0.37
N PHE A 20 -1.55 -1.24 -0.88
CA PHE A 20 -1.02 -0.36 -1.92
C PHE A 20 -1.41 1.09 -1.71
N ALA A 21 -0.54 1.98 -2.17
CA ALA A 21 -0.81 3.40 -2.32
C ALA A 21 -1.18 3.70 -3.77
N THR A 22 -2.04 4.69 -3.98
CA THR A 22 -2.29 5.29 -5.29
C THR A 22 -2.24 6.81 -5.18
N ILE A 23 -1.51 7.49 -6.06
CA ILE A 23 -1.59 8.95 -6.15
C ILE A 23 -2.97 9.33 -6.71
N VAL A 24 -3.77 10.01 -5.89
CA VAL A 24 -5.14 10.42 -6.24
C VAL A 24 -5.27 11.92 -6.50
N GLU A 25 -4.30 12.71 -6.03
CA GLU A 25 -4.24 14.16 -6.28
C GLU A 25 -2.79 14.61 -6.42
N ILE A 26 -2.55 15.54 -7.35
CA ILE A 26 -1.29 16.25 -7.51
C ILE A 26 -1.62 17.74 -7.53
N ARG A 27 -1.15 18.50 -6.53
CA ARG A 27 -1.40 19.95 -6.42
C ARG A 27 -0.32 20.79 -7.08
N ARG A 28 0.90 20.26 -7.17
CA ARG A 28 2.04 20.93 -7.80
C ARG A 28 2.18 20.47 -9.25
N HIS A 29 2.02 21.40 -10.20
CA HIS A 29 1.98 21.08 -11.63
C HIS A 29 3.38 20.88 -12.27
N ASP A 30 4.47 21.21 -11.57
CA ASP A 30 5.86 21.15 -12.06
C ASP A 30 6.72 20.06 -11.38
N LEU A 31 6.09 19.06 -10.75
CA LEU A 31 6.82 17.92 -10.17
C LEU A 31 7.66 17.20 -11.23
N ALA A 32 8.88 16.83 -10.85
CA ALA A 32 9.87 16.21 -11.72
C ALA A 32 9.33 14.95 -12.42
N ASN A 33 9.79 14.73 -13.66
CA ASN A 33 9.37 13.66 -14.55
C ASN A 33 9.36 12.28 -13.86
N GLY A 34 8.17 11.75 -13.57
CA GLY A 34 7.99 10.39 -13.04
C GLY A 34 6.74 10.22 -12.19
N THR A 35 6.36 11.26 -11.46
CA THR A 35 5.15 11.27 -10.61
C THR A 35 3.91 11.50 -11.46
N ALA A 36 2.95 10.58 -11.39
CA ALA A 36 1.73 10.63 -12.18
C ALA A 36 0.50 10.25 -11.36
N LEU A 37 -0.63 10.87 -11.67
CA LEU A 37 -1.92 10.42 -11.15
C LEU A 37 -2.14 8.95 -11.47
N GLY A 38 -2.60 8.20 -10.49
CA GLY A 38 -2.81 6.75 -10.60
C GLY A 38 -1.54 5.92 -10.47
N ALA A 39 -0.35 6.50 -10.29
CA ALA A 39 0.85 5.75 -9.93
C ALA A 39 0.63 4.97 -8.63
N LYS A 40 1.17 3.75 -8.57
CA LYS A 40 0.91 2.80 -7.48
C LYS A 40 2.19 2.18 -6.97
N LEU A 41 2.20 1.96 -5.66
CA LEU A 41 3.21 1.19 -4.95
C LEU A 41 2.49 0.14 -4.12
N LEU A 42 2.86 -1.14 -4.28
CA LEU A 42 2.33 -2.26 -3.52
C LEU A 42 3.41 -2.80 -2.59
N VAL A 43 3.02 -3.15 -1.37
CA VAL A 43 3.89 -3.80 -0.39
C VAL A 43 3.19 -5.03 0.18
N THR A 44 3.97 -6.07 0.45
CA THR A 44 3.58 -7.19 1.34
C THR A 44 4.36 -7.04 2.65
N LEU A 45 4.12 -7.92 3.63
CA LEU A 45 4.73 -7.78 4.97
C LEU A 45 6.27 -7.85 4.94
N ASP A 46 6.83 -8.72 4.09
CA ASP A 46 8.26 -9.05 4.05
C ASP A 46 8.87 -8.98 2.64
N GLY A 47 8.05 -8.72 1.61
CA GLY A 47 8.51 -8.64 0.22
C GLY A 47 9.03 -7.25 -0.16
N PRO A 48 9.81 -7.17 -1.26
CA PRO A 48 10.18 -5.88 -1.84
C PRO A 48 8.94 -5.15 -2.37
N PRO A 49 8.96 -3.80 -2.39
CA PRO A 49 7.87 -3.05 -3.00
C PRO A 49 7.78 -3.30 -4.51
N ILE A 50 6.56 -3.26 -5.04
CA ILE A 50 6.27 -3.45 -6.47
C ILE A 50 5.58 -2.19 -7.00
N GLY A 51 6.13 -1.64 -8.09
CA GLY A 51 5.70 -0.36 -8.64
C GLY A 51 6.58 0.79 -8.19
N SER A 52 6.17 2.01 -8.54
CA SER A 52 6.85 3.24 -8.15
C SER A 52 5.87 4.40 -8.27
N LEU A 53 6.08 5.41 -7.44
CA LEU A 53 5.32 6.65 -7.36
C LEU A 53 6.02 7.80 -8.09
N GLY A 54 7.24 7.58 -8.58
CA GLY A 54 7.98 8.53 -9.42
C GLY A 54 9.41 8.80 -8.94
N SER A 55 9.68 8.68 -7.64
CA SER A 55 11.01 8.86 -7.05
C SER A 55 11.29 7.86 -5.93
N VAL A 56 12.57 7.53 -5.74
CA VAL A 56 13.01 6.57 -4.71
C VAL A 56 12.77 7.10 -3.29
N SER A 57 12.91 8.41 -3.09
CA SER A 57 12.61 9.12 -1.83
C SER A 57 11.14 8.92 -1.45
N LEU A 58 10.24 9.23 -2.39
CA LEU A 58 8.79 9.05 -2.20
C LEU A 58 8.42 7.59 -1.99
N ASP A 59 8.98 6.67 -2.79
CA ASP A 59 8.73 5.24 -2.67
C ASP A 59 9.12 4.71 -1.28
N THR A 60 10.28 5.11 -0.77
CA THR A 60 10.77 4.69 0.55
C THR A 60 9.91 5.25 1.69
N ALA A 61 9.49 6.51 1.59
CA ALA A 61 8.63 7.14 2.58
C ALA A 61 7.24 6.45 2.62
N VAL A 62 6.65 6.22 1.45
CA VAL A 62 5.33 5.60 1.30
C VAL A 62 5.37 4.12 1.67
N GLU A 63 6.44 3.38 1.33
CA GLU A 63 6.61 1.99 1.75
C GLU A 63 6.48 1.84 3.27
N ARG A 64 7.15 2.70 4.03
CA ARG A 64 7.08 2.67 5.50
C ARG A 64 5.66 2.90 6.02
N GLU A 65 4.93 3.86 5.44
CA GLU A 65 3.55 4.12 5.84
C GLU A 65 2.60 2.99 5.42
N LEU A 66 2.79 2.40 4.25
CA LEU A 66 2.02 1.24 3.80
C LEU A 66 2.25 0.02 4.71
N ARG A 67 3.48 -0.24 5.16
CA ARG A 67 3.76 -1.34 6.09
C ARG A 67 3.07 -1.12 7.45
N LYS A 68 3.04 0.12 7.95
CA LYS A 68 2.27 0.47 9.16
C LYS A 68 0.77 0.23 8.95
N ALA A 69 0.22 0.72 7.84
CA ALA A 69 -1.18 0.53 7.47
C ALA A 69 -1.55 -0.96 7.34
N LEU A 70 -0.65 -1.77 6.76
CA LEU A 70 -0.80 -3.21 6.64
C LEU A 70 -0.82 -3.91 8.01
N ALA A 71 0.09 -3.51 8.91
CA ALA A 71 0.16 -4.05 10.26
C ALA A 71 -1.08 -3.71 11.11
N THR A 72 -1.68 -2.53 10.92
CA THR A 72 -2.90 -2.11 11.63
C THR A 72 -4.20 -2.44 10.89
N SER A 73 -4.12 -2.94 9.66
CA SER A 73 -5.27 -3.11 8.75
C SER A 73 -6.10 -1.83 8.54
N GLN A 74 -5.46 -0.66 8.58
CA GLN A 74 -6.12 0.63 8.44
C GLN A 74 -5.96 1.19 7.03
N ARG A 75 -7.08 1.65 6.45
CA ARG A 75 -7.10 2.41 5.20
C ARG A 75 -7.07 3.89 5.52
N ALA A 76 -6.38 4.68 4.71
CA ALA A 76 -6.24 6.10 4.95
C ALA A 76 -5.97 6.88 3.67
N THR A 77 -6.20 8.18 3.75
CA THR A 77 -5.64 9.13 2.78
C THR A 77 -4.49 9.84 3.46
N TRP A 78 -3.34 9.88 2.79
CA TRP A 78 -2.12 10.50 3.30
C TRP A 78 -1.68 11.63 2.37
N ARG A 79 -1.15 12.70 2.95
CA ARG A 79 -0.62 13.87 2.22
C ARG A 79 0.86 13.99 2.49
N CYS A 80 1.62 14.33 1.47
CA CYS A 80 3.05 14.53 1.58
C CYS A 80 3.57 15.49 0.51
N GLY A 81 4.82 15.89 0.70
CA GLY A 81 5.60 16.59 -0.33
C GLY A 81 6.00 15.69 -1.48
N ALA A 82 6.64 16.30 -2.48
CA ALA A 82 7.10 15.67 -3.71
C ALA A 82 7.99 14.44 -3.47
N ASP A 83 8.81 14.51 -2.43
CA ASP A 83 9.82 13.52 -2.08
C ASP A 83 9.44 12.73 -0.82
N GLY A 84 8.18 12.80 -0.39
CA GLY A 84 7.66 12.07 0.75
C GLY A 84 7.78 12.80 2.09
N GLU A 85 7.93 14.13 2.08
CA GLU A 85 7.97 14.94 3.29
C GLU A 85 6.60 14.97 3.98
N SER A 86 6.55 14.66 5.28
CA SER A 86 5.29 14.59 6.04
C SER A 86 4.60 15.93 6.25
N GLU A 87 5.31 17.06 6.12
CA GLU A 87 4.75 18.42 6.24
C GLU A 87 4.30 19.00 4.89
N GLY A 88 4.53 18.29 3.78
CA GLY A 88 4.12 18.75 2.45
C GLY A 88 2.66 18.45 2.13
N ASP A 89 2.13 19.13 1.11
CA ASP A 89 0.72 19.02 0.67
C ASP A 89 0.59 18.93 -0.87
N GLU A 90 1.70 18.64 -1.55
CA GLU A 90 1.80 18.52 -3.00
C GLU A 90 1.11 17.27 -3.54
N LEU A 91 1.17 16.16 -2.81
CA LEU A 91 0.63 14.87 -3.20
C LEU A 91 -0.42 14.40 -2.21
N THR A 92 -1.50 13.81 -2.73
CA THR A 92 -2.43 13.03 -1.92
C THR A 92 -2.43 11.59 -2.40
N LEU A 93 -2.19 10.66 -1.48
CA LEU A 93 -2.17 9.23 -1.72
C LEU A 93 -3.34 8.57 -1.00
N PHE A 94 -4.04 7.69 -1.70
CA PHE A 94 -4.99 6.77 -1.08
C PHE A 94 -4.31 5.44 -0.78
N VAL A 95 -4.41 5.00 0.48
CA VAL A 95 -3.87 3.74 0.98
C VAL A 95 -5.02 2.75 1.18
N ASP A 96 -4.94 1.64 0.46
CA ASP A 96 -5.83 0.51 0.63
C ASP A 96 -5.07 -0.70 1.19
N VAL A 97 -5.77 -1.52 1.97
CA VAL A 97 -5.21 -2.65 2.70
C VAL A 97 -6.09 -3.88 2.53
N PHE A 98 -5.45 -5.00 2.21
CA PHE A 98 -6.05 -6.30 1.98
C PHE A 98 -5.48 -7.28 2.98
N PRO A 99 -6.07 -7.37 4.20
CA PRO A 99 -5.65 -8.38 5.15
C PRO A 99 -6.04 -9.77 4.63
N ARG A 100 -5.29 -10.76 5.09
CA ARG A 100 -5.59 -12.17 4.90
C ARG A 100 -7.03 -12.51 5.30
N ARG A 101 -7.64 -13.49 4.63
CA ARG A 101 -9.03 -13.89 4.89
C ARG A 101 -9.23 -14.27 6.37
N PRO A 102 -10.31 -13.81 7.04
CA PRO A 102 -10.61 -14.20 8.40
C PRO A 102 -10.72 -15.72 8.53
N ARG A 103 -10.02 -16.30 9.52
CA ARG A 103 -10.07 -17.73 9.81
C ARG A 103 -10.73 -17.95 11.16
N MET A 104 -11.83 -18.70 11.17
CA MET A 104 -12.41 -19.21 12.40
C MET A 104 -11.56 -20.40 12.87
N ILE A 105 -11.01 -20.30 14.07
CA ILE A 105 -10.26 -21.39 14.70
C ILE A 105 -11.06 -21.83 15.92
N ILE A 106 -11.59 -23.05 15.88
CA ILE A 106 -12.34 -23.65 16.97
C ILE A 106 -11.40 -24.55 17.77
N PHE A 107 -11.27 -24.28 19.07
CA PHE A 107 -10.59 -25.16 20.01
C PHE A 107 -11.62 -25.67 21.03
N GLY A 108 -11.49 -26.93 21.49
CA GLY A 108 -12.35 -27.47 22.55
C GLY A 108 -13.60 -28.24 22.09
N ALA A 109 -13.67 -28.70 20.83
CA ALA A 109 -14.68 -29.66 20.40
C ALA A 109 -14.32 -31.08 20.89
N VAL A 110 -14.36 -31.28 22.21
CA VAL A 110 -14.28 -32.61 22.83
C VAL A 110 -15.63 -32.94 23.43
N ASP A 111 -16.25 -33.99 22.91
CA ASP A 111 -17.44 -34.58 23.49
C ASP A 111 -16.99 -35.59 24.54
N PHE A 112 -17.41 -35.39 25.80
CA PHE A 112 -17.21 -36.37 26.86
C PHE A 112 -18.55 -37.06 27.09
N THR A 113 -18.68 -38.30 26.59
CA THR A 113 -19.79 -39.23 26.87
C THR A 113 -19.28 -40.53 27.45
#